data_AF-A0A843GAB6-F1
#
_entry.id   AF-A0A843GAB6-F1
#
_cell.length_a   1.000
_cell.length_b   1.000
_cell.length_c   1.000
_cell.angle_alpha   90.00
_cell.angle_beta   90.00
_cell.angle_gamma   90.00
#
_symmetry.space_group_name_H-M   'P 1'
#
loop_
_entity.id
_entity.type
_entity.pdbx_description
1 polymer ?
#
loop_
_entity_poly.entity_id
_entity_poly.type
_entity_poly.pdbx_seq_one_letter_code
_entity_poly.pdbx_strand_id
1 'polypeptide(L)' 'GGLAAVAGGITPEKAEEAFEKGADIIIAGRYIIGSGDPRRAAEDFLAHMPVDPNHMRVVMEDDE' A
#
# COMPACT_ATOMS: atom_id res chain seq x y z
N GLY A 1 -2.38 -23.22 1.23
CA GLY A 1 -1.36 -22.51 0.44
C GLY A 1 -1.84 -21.09 0.27
N GLY A 2 -1.02 -20.09 0.57
CA GLY A 2 -1.41 -18.69 0.39
C GLY A 2 -1.53 -18.38 -1.09
N LEU A 3 -2.69 -17.88 -1.51
CA LEU A 3 -2.85 -17.21 -2.79
C LEU A 3 -2.48 -15.76 -2.55
N ALA A 4 -1.56 -15.21 -3.33
CA ALA A 4 -1.19 -13.80 -3.26
C ALA A 4 -1.53 -13.16 -4.60
N ALA A 5 -2.43 -12.18 -4.59
CA ALA A 5 -2.69 -11.32 -5.74
C ALA A 5 -1.88 -10.02 -5.58
N VAL A 6 -1.12 -9.65 -6.61
CA VAL A 6 -0.21 -8.49 -6.59
C VAL A 6 -0.63 -7.50 -7.66
N ALA A 7 -0.92 -6.26 -7.25
CA ALA A 7 -1.19 -5.14 -8.16
C ALA A 7 0.03 -4.21 -8.25
N GLY A 8 0.52 -3.95 -9.47
CA GLY A 8 1.63 -3.05 -9.77
C GLY A 8 1.22 -1.93 -10.73
N GLY A 9 1.96 -0.82 -10.73
CA GLY A 9 1.59 0.36 -11.54
C GLY A 9 0.28 1.02 -11.08
N ILE A 10 -0.08 0.80 -9.82
CA ILE A 10 -1.32 1.27 -9.21
C ILE A 10 -1.23 2.75 -8.84
N THR A 11 -2.38 3.42 -8.86
CA THR A 11 -2.59 4.77 -8.33
C THR A 11 -3.43 4.67 -7.04
N PRO A 12 -3.37 5.64 -6.12
CA PRO A 12 -4.11 5.58 -4.85
C PRO A 12 -5.61 5.32 -5.06
N GLU A 13 -6.22 6.00 -6.02
CA GLU A 13 -7.64 5.84 -6.40
C GLU A 13 -8.03 4.43 -6.87
N LYS A 14 -7.06 3.60 -7.28
CA LYS A 14 -7.29 2.21 -7.72
C LYS A 14 -6.96 1.19 -6.64
N ALA A 15 -6.45 1.63 -5.49
CA ALA A 15 -6.08 0.75 -4.38
C ALA A 15 -7.31 0.01 -3.84
N GLU A 16 -8.43 0.72 -3.65
CA GLU A 16 -9.70 0.12 -3.20
C GLU A 16 -10.18 -0.98 -4.15
N GLU A 17 -10.18 -0.73 -5.46
CA GLU A 17 -10.56 -1.74 -6.47
C GLU A 17 -9.65 -2.98 -6.41
N ALA A 18 -8.35 -2.80 -6.15
CA ALA A 18 -7.43 -3.92 -6.00
C ALA A 18 -7.76 -4.78 -4.77
N PHE A 19 -8.07 -4.16 -3.63
CA PHE A 19 -8.52 -4.86 -2.43
C PHE A 19 -9.85 -5.58 -2.65
N GLU A 20 -10.82 -4.94 -3.30
CA GLU A 20 -12.11 -5.55 -3.63
C GLU A 20 -11.97 -6.79 -4.53
N LYS A 21 -10.94 -6.81 -5.38
CA LYS A 21 -10.58 -7.94 -6.24
C LYS A 21 -9.80 -9.05 -5.51
N GLY A 22 -9.56 -8.90 -4.21
CA GLY A 22 -8.87 -9.87 -3.38
C GLY A 22 -7.34 -9.74 -3.39
N ALA A 23 -6.80 -8.56 -3.70
CA ALA A 23 -5.38 -8.31 -3.47
C ALA A 23 -5.11 -8.13 -1.98
N ASP A 24 -4.24 -8.96 -1.41
CA ASP A 24 -3.77 -8.80 -0.03
C ASP A 24 -2.59 -7.82 0.06
N ILE A 25 -1.84 -7.64 -1.03
CA ILE A 25 -0.62 -6.82 -1.07
C ILE A 25 -0.64 -5.91 -2.29
N ILE A 26 -0.40 -4.62 -2.05
CA ILE A 26 -0.22 -3.60 -3.09
C ILE A 26 1.24 -3.17 -3.14
N ILE A 27 1.83 -3.12 -4.34
CA ILE A 27 3.19 -2.64 -4.57
C ILE A 27 3.16 -1.33 -5.36
N ALA A 28 3.43 -0.22 -4.69
CA ALA A 28 3.54 1.10 -5.28
C ALA A 28 5.01 1.50 -5.50
N GLY A 29 5.36 1.77 -6.76
CA GLY A 29 6.72 2.18 -7.15
C GLY A 29 6.76 3.63 -7.60
N ARG A 30 6.66 3.84 -8.92
CA ARG A 30 6.87 5.15 -9.59
C ARG A 30 6.01 6.28 -9.03
N TYR A 31 4.79 5.99 -8.58
CA TYR A 31 3.92 7.00 -7.97
C TYR A 31 4.56 7.62 -6.72
N ILE A 32 5.24 6.81 -5.90
CA ILE A 32 5.92 7.27 -4.68
C ILE A 32 7.31 7.82 -5.03
N ILE A 33 8.17 7.03 -5.69
CA ILE A 33 9.57 7.43 -5.92
C ILE A 33 9.73 8.58 -6.94
N GLY A 34 8.72 8.77 -7.80
CA GLY A 34 8.69 9.86 -8.78
C GLY A 34 7.96 11.11 -8.28
N SER A 35 7.44 11.09 -7.05
CA SER A 35 6.75 12.23 -6.44
C SER A 35 7.75 13.29 -5.99
N GLY A 36 7.35 14.57 -6.04
CA GLY A 36 8.08 15.66 -5.40
C GLY A 36 8.03 15.61 -3.86
N ASP A 37 7.05 14.88 -3.31
CA ASP A 37 6.93 14.55 -1.88
C ASP A 37 6.55 13.06 -1.74
N PRO A 38 7.53 12.17 -1.58
CA PRO A 38 7.28 10.74 -1.44
C PRO A 38 6.47 10.38 -0.19
N ARG A 39 6.57 11.15 0.91
CA ARG A 39 5.80 10.90 2.14
C ARG A 39 4.33 11.10 1.86
N ARG A 40 3.98 12.25 1.31
CA ARG A 40 2.59 12.56 0.96
C ARG A 40 2.02 11.57 -0.05
N ALA A 41 2.80 11.18 -1.06
CA ALA A 41 2.38 10.17 -2.02
C ALA A 41 2.13 8.78 -1.39
N ALA A 42 2.85 8.42 -0.33
CA ALA A 42 2.58 7.21 0.43
C ALA A 42 1.34 7.36 1.33
N GLU A 43 1.15 8.52 1.97
CA GLU A 43 -0.05 8.84 2.77
C GLU A 43 -1.33 8.75 1.93
N ASP A 44 -1.27 9.16 0.66
CA ASP A 44 -2.40 9.02 -0.27
C ASP A 44 -2.82 7.54 -0.41
N PHE A 45 -1.89 6.60 -0.53
CA PHE A 45 -2.21 5.16 -0.56
C PHE A 45 -2.79 4.66 0.77
N LEU A 46 -2.22 5.10 1.89
CA LEU A 46 -2.69 4.71 3.22
C LEU A 46 -4.12 5.17 3.50
N ALA A 47 -4.52 6.33 2.97
CA ALA A 47 -5.89 6.84 3.09
C ALA A 47 -6.95 5.92 2.45
N HIS A 48 -6.56 5.12 1.45
CA HIS A 48 -7.42 4.17 0.74
C HIS A 48 -7.30 2.73 1.26
N MET A 49 -6.43 2.47 2.23
CA MET A 49 -6.31 1.14 2.81
C MET A 49 -7.47 0.87 3.79
N PRO A 50 -8.05 -0.35 3.77
CA PRO A 50 -9.05 -0.73 4.75
C PRO A 50 -8.45 -0.72 6.16
N VAL A 51 -9.16 -0.12 7.11
CA VAL A 51 -8.75 -0.01 8.52
C VAL A 51 -8.92 -1.38 9.20
N ASP A 52 -7.94 -2.28 9.02
CA ASP A 52 -7.92 -3.60 9.65
C ASP A 52 -6.73 -3.71 10.63
N PRO A 53 -6.92 -4.32 11.82
CA PRO A 53 -5.85 -4.52 12.81
C PRO A 53 -4.66 -5.35 12.30
N ASN A 54 -4.78 -6.10 11.20
CA ASN A 54 -3.69 -6.87 10.59
C ASN A 54 -2.98 -6.15 9.43
N HIS A 55 -3.50 -5.03 8.91
CA HIS A 55 -2.93 -4.36 7.74
C HIS A 55 -1.83 -3.35 8.05
N MET A 56 -1.71 -2.89 9.29
CA MET A 56 -0.66 -1.96 9.69
C MET A 56 0.18 -2.51 10.85
N ARG A 57 1.17 -3.34 10.51
CA ARG A 57 2.29 -3.63 11.41
C ARG A 57 3.49 -2.82 10.96
N VAL A 58 3.61 -1.59 11.49
CA VAL A 58 4.87 -0.85 11.35
C VAL A 58 5.88 -1.58 12.23
N VAL A 59 6.87 -2.21 11.61
CA VAL A 59 8.05 -2.66 12.34
C VAL A 59 8.76 -1.38 12.75
N MET A 60 8.57 -0.97 14.00
CA MET A 60 9.49 -0.01 14.60
C MET A 60 10.81 -0.76 14.74
N GLU A 61 11.84 -0.33 14.03
CA GLU A 61 13.20 -0.75 14.37
C GLU A 61 13.42 -0.24 15.80
N ASP A 62 13.48 -1.17 16.77
CA ASP A 62 14.05 -0.86 18.07
C ASP A 62 15.50 -0.48 17.80
N ASP A 63 15.86 0.78 18.08
CA ASP A 63 17.24 1.28 18.02
C ASP A 63 18.16 0.33 18.84
N GLU A 64 19.10 -0.36 18.16
CA GLU A 64 20.28 -0.98 18.80
C GLU A 64 21.38 0.06 19.06
#